data_AF-R9PIN1-F1
#
_entry.id   AF-R9PIN1-F1
#
_cell.length_a   1.000
_cell.length_b   1.000
_cell.length_c   1.000
_cell.angle_alpha   90.00
_cell.angle_beta   90.00
_cell.angle_gamma   90.00
#
_symmetry.space_group_name_H-M   'P 1'
#
loop_
_entity.id
_entity.type
_entity.pdbx_description
1 polymer ?
#
loop_
_entity_poly.entity_id
_entity_poly.type
_entity_poly.pdbx_seq_one_letter_code
_entity_poly.pdbx_strand_id
1 'polypeptide(L)'
;MDSLQRNYKLLGYAGLSVFIALALAVVFGATNIGPSPTQLFLYYSVSILCFLSGSLWAQTVSGNAFGAAQLFISNALTVLGFVCLAINSPTFALAILACAFSYLYYCEWHSANPSRLGKSYQSMRFKLTTVVVLCHLVVLSNQ
;
A
#
# COMPACT_ATOMS: atom_id res chain seq x y z
N MET A 1 -11.91 20.99 -11.66
CA MET A 1 -11.70 19.74 -10.92
C MET A 1 -12.20 19.98 -9.50
N ASP A 2 -13.09 19.12 -8.99
CA ASP A 2 -13.61 19.26 -7.62
C ASP A 2 -12.44 19.26 -6.61
N SER A 3 -12.53 20.07 -5.56
CA SER A 3 -11.44 20.26 -4.58
C SER A 3 -11.07 18.94 -3.91
N LEU A 4 -12.06 18.08 -3.65
CA LEU A 4 -11.89 16.73 -3.15
C LEU A 4 -11.06 15.86 -4.10
N GLN A 5 -11.34 15.94 -5.41
CA GLN A 5 -10.62 15.18 -6.43
C GLN A 5 -9.15 15.56 -6.53
N ARG A 6 -8.84 16.85 -6.33
CA ARG A 6 -7.46 17.33 -6.29
C ARG A 6 -6.73 16.82 -5.06
N ASN A 7 -7.37 16.88 -3.91
CA ASN A 7 -6.72 16.54 -2.64
C ASN A 7 -6.40 15.06 -2.53
N TYR A 8 -7.30 14.13 -2.91
CA TYR A 8 -6.97 12.70 -2.85
C TYR A 8 -5.86 12.33 -3.84
N LYS A 9 -5.79 12.97 -5.02
CA LYS A 9 -4.72 12.73 -5.99
C LYS A 9 -3.39 13.19 -5.44
N LEU A 10 -3.35 14.43 -4.95
CA LEU A 10 -2.14 15.02 -4.36
C LEU A 10 -1.58 14.13 -3.25
N LEU A 11 -2.44 13.73 -2.30
CA LEU A 11 -2.04 12.88 -1.17
C LEU A 11 -1.61 11.48 -1.62
N GLY A 12 -2.30 10.88 -2.59
CA GLY A 12 -1.93 9.57 -3.15
C GLY A 12 -0.53 9.58 -3.78
N TYR A 13 -0.21 10.62 -4.56
CA TYR A 13 1.13 10.77 -5.14
C TYR A 13 2.19 11.21 -4.14
N ALA A 14 1.83 11.99 -3.11
CA ALA A 14 2.74 12.32 -2.01
C ALA A 14 3.15 11.07 -1.21
N GLY A 15 2.22 10.13 -1.01
CA GLY A 15 2.56 8.83 -0.43
C GLY A 15 3.53 8.04 -1.31
N LEU A 16 3.34 8.11 -2.63
CA LEU A 16 4.24 7.44 -3.58
C LEU A 16 5.66 8.02 -3.58
N SER A 17 5.82 9.33 -3.42
CA SER A 17 7.16 9.93 -3.36
C SER A 17 7.97 9.40 -2.18
N VAL A 18 7.33 9.06 -1.05
CA VAL A 18 8.03 8.46 0.09
C VAL A 18 8.52 7.05 -0.21
N PHE A 19 7.72 6.23 -0.91
CA PHE A 19 8.15 4.90 -1.38
C PHE A 19 9.37 4.99 -2.29
N ILE A 20 9.36 5.92 -3.25
CA ILE A 20 10.46 6.11 -4.19
C ILE A 20 11.70 6.59 -3.45
N ALA A 21 11.58 7.57 -2.56
CA ALA A 21 12.70 8.10 -1.79
C ALA A 21 13.36 7.02 -0.92
N LEU A 22 12.57 6.19 -0.23
CA LEU A 22 13.09 5.10 0.59
C LEU A 22 13.71 3.98 -0.26
N ALA A 23 13.12 3.63 -1.42
CA ALA A 23 13.72 2.66 -2.33
C ALA A 23 15.07 3.15 -2.88
N LEU A 24 15.17 4.43 -3.25
CA LEU A 24 16.44 5.03 -3.67
C LEU A 24 17.45 5.07 -2.52
N ALA A 25 17.02 5.36 -1.29
CA ALA A 25 17.88 5.32 -0.11
C ALA A 25 18.47 3.93 0.15
N VAL A 26 17.70 2.85 -0.12
CA VAL A 26 18.21 1.47 -0.10
C VAL A 26 19.26 1.27 -1.20
N VAL A 27 18.95 1.64 -2.44
CA VAL A 27 19.86 1.46 -3.60
C VAL A 27 21.19 2.21 -3.42
N PHE A 28 21.16 3.42 -2.89
CA PHE A 28 22.35 4.24 -2.67
C PHE A 28 23.05 3.96 -1.33
N GLY A 29 22.57 3.01 -0.53
CA GLY A 29 23.17 2.66 0.75
C GLY A 29 23.21 3.82 1.75
N ALA A 30 22.14 4.62 1.83
CA ALA A 30 22.09 5.77 2.73
C ALA A 30 22.10 5.31 4.20
N THR A 31 23.22 5.47 4.89
CA THR A 31 23.39 5.05 6.29
C THR A 31 23.67 6.25 7.19
N ASN A 32 22.65 7.03 7.52
CA ASN A 32 22.82 8.17 8.43
C ASN A 32 21.77 8.12 9.55
N ILE A 33 22.23 7.71 10.73
CA ILE A 33 21.62 7.81 12.06
C ILE A 33 20.12 7.43 12.11
N GLY A 34 19.83 6.15 12.36
CA GLY A 34 18.47 5.65 12.56
C GLY A 34 18.29 4.18 12.14
N PRO A 35 17.04 3.71 12.00
CA PRO A 35 16.74 2.42 11.37
C PRO A 35 17.28 2.38 9.94
N SER A 36 17.61 1.19 9.44
CA SER A 36 18.11 1.05 8.05
C SER A 36 17.05 1.52 7.04
N PRO A 37 17.46 1.97 5.83
CA PRO A 37 16.50 2.33 4.77
C PRO A 37 15.49 1.23 4.47
N THR A 38 15.91 -0.04 4.48
CA THR A 38 15.03 -1.21 4.34
C THR A 38 13.99 -1.27 5.46
N GLN A 39 14.41 -1.04 6.70
CA GLN A 39 13.51 -1.07 7.85
C GLN A 39 12.50 0.08 7.81
N LEU A 40 12.93 1.28 7.43
CA LEU A 40 12.03 2.42 7.20
C LEU A 40 11.04 2.14 6.06
N PHE A 41 11.51 1.52 4.97
CA PHE A 41 10.67 1.09 3.87
C PHE A 41 9.59 0.08 4.33
N LEU A 42 9.96 -0.89 5.16
CA LEU A 42 9.02 -1.85 5.76
C LEU A 42 7.97 -1.14 6.63
N TYR A 43 8.39 -0.25 7.53
CA TYR A 43 7.49 0.50 8.40
C TYR A 43 6.49 1.35 7.62
N TYR A 44 6.96 2.01 6.57
CA TYR A 44 6.11 2.81 5.72
C TYR A 44 5.14 1.93 4.91
N SER A 45 5.62 0.80 4.38
CA SER A 45 4.80 -0.17 3.66
C SER A 45 3.64 -0.70 4.51
N VAL A 46 3.92 -1.10 5.75
CA VAL A 46 2.89 -1.57 6.68
C VAL A 46 1.90 -0.45 7.02
N SER A 47 2.40 0.78 7.26
CA SER A 47 1.54 1.93 7.55
C SER A 47 0.55 2.22 6.43
N ILE A 48 1.02 2.20 5.17
CA ILE A 48 0.16 2.42 4.00
C ILE A 48 -0.77 1.23 3.77
N LEU A 49 -0.33 -0.01 3.98
CA LEU A 49 -1.20 -1.18 3.90
C LEU A 49 -2.35 -1.08 4.91
N CYS A 50 -2.06 -0.74 6.17
CA CYS A 50 -3.07 -0.54 7.21
C CYS A 50 -4.04 0.60 6.88
N PHE A 51 -3.54 1.72 6.34
CA PHE A 51 -4.39 2.83 5.89
C PHE A 51 -5.36 2.41 4.77
N LEU A 52 -4.88 1.64 3.79
CA LEU A 52 -5.70 1.14 2.69
C LEU A 52 -6.70 0.07 3.14
N SER A 53 -6.29 -0.82 4.03
CA SER A 53 -7.19 -1.79 4.68
C SER A 53 -8.29 -1.06 5.45
N GLY A 54 -7.96 -0.07 6.28
CA GLY A 54 -8.95 0.76 6.97
C GLY A 54 -9.92 1.46 6.02
N SER A 55 -9.42 1.91 4.86
CA SER A 55 -10.24 2.47 3.80
C SER A 55 -11.20 1.43 3.18
N LEU A 56 -10.76 0.17 3.02
CA LEU A 56 -11.60 -0.94 2.57
C LEU A 56 -12.72 -1.24 3.58
N TRP A 57 -12.40 -1.30 4.87
CA TRP A 57 -13.38 -1.45 5.94
C TRP A 57 -14.43 -0.34 5.90
N ALA A 58 -13.99 0.93 5.87
CA ALA A 58 -14.89 2.09 5.89
C ALA A 58 -15.85 2.10 4.70
N GLN A 59 -15.35 1.75 3.51
CA GLN A 59 -16.19 1.62 2.31
C GLN A 59 -17.20 0.47 2.42
N THR A 60 -16.82 -0.63 3.06
CA THR A 60 -17.70 -1.78 3.27
C THR A 60 -18.85 -1.46 4.24
N VAL A 61 -18.54 -0.85 5.39
CA VAL A 61 -19.56 -0.45 6.39
C VAL A 61 -20.51 0.62 5.84
N SER A 62 -20.02 1.51 4.99
CA SER A 62 -20.84 2.56 4.38
C SER A 62 -21.78 2.05 3.27
N GLY A 63 -21.91 0.74 3.06
CA GLY A 63 -22.84 0.12 2.11
C GLY A 63 -22.46 0.34 0.64
N ASN A 64 -21.22 0.71 0.35
CA ASN A 64 -20.88 1.40 -0.91
C ASN A 64 -20.45 0.48 -2.07
N ALA A 65 -20.09 -0.79 -1.85
CA ALA A 65 -19.61 -1.66 -2.94
C ALA A 65 -19.24 -3.11 -2.54
N PHE A 66 -19.13 -3.40 -1.25
CA PHE A 66 -18.42 -4.58 -0.73
C PHE A 66 -19.33 -5.44 0.14
N GLY A 67 -19.09 -6.76 0.15
CA GLY A 67 -19.80 -7.70 1.02
C GLY A 67 -19.13 -7.85 2.38
N ALA A 68 -19.71 -8.70 3.23
CA ALA A 68 -19.15 -8.96 4.57
C ALA A 68 -17.71 -9.53 4.53
N ALA A 69 -17.34 -10.25 3.46
CA ALA A 69 -16.01 -10.81 3.26
C ALA A 69 -14.89 -9.74 3.32
N GLN A 70 -15.15 -8.53 2.84
CA GLN A 70 -14.15 -7.46 2.80
C GLN A 70 -13.80 -6.88 4.17
N LEU A 71 -14.70 -7.03 5.16
CA LEU A 71 -14.36 -6.71 6.55
C LEU A 71 -13.29 -7.65 7.10
N PHE A 72 -13.42 -8.95 6.80
CA PHE A 72 -12.43 -9.95 7.18
C PHE A 72 -11.11 -9.74 6.43
N ILE A 73 -11.16 -9.49 5.12
CA ILE A 73 -9.97 -9.21 4.30
C ILE A 73 -9.22 -7.98 4.82
N SER A 74 -9.93 -6.89 5.12
CA SER A 74 -9.33 -5.69 5.70
C SER A 74 -8.54 -6.00 6.97
N ASN A 75 -9.14 -6.74 7.91
CA ASN A 75 -8.47 -7.07 9.17
C ASN A 75 -7.32 -8.05 8.95
N ALA A 76 -7.51 -9.05 8.09
CA ALA A 76 -6.46 -9.99 7.74
C ALA A 76 -5.23 -9.28 7.16
N LEU A 77 -5.42 -8.29 6.28
CA LEU A 77 -4.32 -7.51 5.70
C LEU A 77 -3.64 -6.59 6.73
N THR A 78 -4.39 -5.97 7.64
CA THR A 78 -3.81 -5.19 8.74
C THR A 78 -2.95 -6.06 9.67
N VAL A 79 -3.47 -7.22 10.08
CA VAL A 79 -2.72 -8.18 10.90
C VAL A 79 -1.52 -8.74 10.15
N LEU A 80 -1.66 -9.04 8.86
CA LEU A 80 -0.56 -9.47 8.00
C LEU A 80 0.57 -8.44 7.96
N GLY A 81 0.23 -7.14 7.83
CA GLY A 81 1.20 -6.05 7.88
C GLY A 81 1.94 -6.02 9.21
N PHE A 82 1.24 -6.15 10.34
CA PHE A 82 1.86 -6.26 11.65
C PHE A 82 2.79 -7.47 11.78
N VAL A 83 2.35 -8.66 11.34
CA VAL A 83 3.16 -9.88 11.34
C VAL A 83 4.44 -9.69 10.50
N CYS A 84 4.37 -8.99 9.36
CA CYS A 84 5.54 -8.70 8.54
C CYS A 84 6.62 -7.91 9.29
N LEU A 85 6.26 -7.08 10.28
CA LEU A 85 7.22 -6.39 11.13
C LEU A 85 7.92 -7.31 12.13
N ALA A 86 7.31 -8.44 12.47
CA ALA A 86 7.88 -9.44 13.39
C ALA A 86 8.70 -10.53 12.67
N ILE A 87 8.70 -10.56 11.33
CA ILE A 87 9.49 -11.51 10.54
C ILE A 87 10.96 -11.08 10.55
N ASN A 88 11.86 -11.97 10.98
CA ASN A 88 13.31 -11.71 11.03
C ASN A 88 13.98 -11.58 9.66
N SER A 89 13.31 -12.00 8.59
CA SER A 89 13.81 -11.90 7.21
C SER A 89 13.12 -10.75 6.46
N PRO A 90 13.83 -9.64 6.19
CA PRO A 90 13.30 -8.53 5.39
C PRO A 90 12.82 -8.98 4.00
N THR A 91 13.53 -9.91 3.36
CA THR A 91 13.18 -10.44 2.04
C THR A 91 11.78 -11.08 2.03
N PHE A 92 11.49 -11.95 3.00
CA PHE A 92 10.17 -12.57 3.10
C PHE A 92 9.08 -11.54 3.42
N ALA A 93 9.33 -10.61 4.35
CA ALA A 93 8.39 -9.55 4.70
C ALA A 93 8.05 -8.66 3.48
N LEU A 94 9.06 -8.23 2.72
CA LEU A 94 8.89 -7.42 1.52
C LEU A 94 8.10 -8.15 0.43
N ALA A 95 8.38 -9.43 0.19
CA ALA A 95 7.65 -10.23 -0.79
C ALA A 95 6.16 -10.37 -0.40
N ILE A 96 5.87 -10.64 0.87
CA ILE A 96 4.51 -10.73 1.39
C ILE A 96 3.78 -9.39 1.23
N LEU A 97 4.44 -8.27 1.57
CA LEU A 97 3.84 -6.93 1.43
C LEU A 97 3.54 -6.57 -0.02
N ALA A 98 4.43 -6.90 -0.97
CA ALA A 98 4.19 -6.70 -2.40
C ALA A 98 2.95 -7.49 -2.89
N CYS A 99 2.82 -8.74 -2.45
CA CYS A 99 1.63 -9.56 -2.70
C CYS A 99 0.38 -8.96 -2.05
N ALA A 100 0.49 -8.47 -0.82
CA ALA A 100 -0.63 -7.86 -0.09
C ALA A 100 -1.16 -6.60 -0.78
N PHE A 101 -0.29 -5.70 -1.27
CA PHE A 101 -0.72 -4.53 -2.04
C PHE A 101 -1.41 -4.92 -3.35
N SER A 102 -0.88 -5.92 -4.05
CA SER A 102 -1.46 -6.43 -5.29
C SER A 102 -2.83 -7.06 -5.04
N TYR A 103 -2.96 -7.85 -3.97
CA TYR A 103 -4.21 -8.49 -3.58
C TYR A 103 -5.26 -7.46 -3.11
N LEU A 104 -4.87 -6.46 -2.33
CA LEU A 104 -5.79 -5.39 -1.93
C LEU A 104 -6.36 -4.66 -3.15
N TYR A 105 -5.51 -4.30 -4.12
CA TYR A 105 -5.97 -3.69 -5.36
C TYR A 105 -6.88 -4.62 -6.17
N TYR A 106 -6.57 -5.92 -6.22
CA TYR A 106 -7.43 -6.91 -6.86
C TYR A 106 -8.82 -6.96 -6.21
N CYS A 107 -8.91 -6.92 -4.87
CA CYS A 107 -10.18 -6.85 -4.15
C CYS A 107 -10.94 -5.56 -4.46
N GLU A 108 -10.27 -4.41 -4.49
CA GLU A 108 -10.88 -3.13 -4.87
C GLU A 108 -11.45 -3.18 -6.29
N TRP A 109 -10.73 -3.78 -7.24
CA TRP A 109 -11.13 -3.87 -8.65
C TRP A 109 -12.35 -4.77 -8.88
N HIS A 110 -12.43 -5.91 -8.18
CA HIS A 110 -13.50 -6.90 -8.37
C HIS A 110 -14.75 -6.63 -7.53
N SER A 111 -14.83 -5.48 -6.87
CA SER A 111 -15.98 -5.14 -6.05
C SER A 111 -17.10 -4.56 -6.89
N ALA A 112 -18.35 -4.73 -6.43
CA ALA A 112 -19.55 -4.44 -7.22
C ALA A 112 -19.62 -2.96 -7.66
N ASN A 113 -18.98 -2.07 -6.92
CA ASN A 113 -18.82 -0.67 -7.27
C ASN A 113 -17.35 -0.24 -7.06
N PRO A 114 -16.45 -0.58 -7.99
CA PRO A 114 -15.02 -0.58 -7.72
C PRO A 114 -14.42 0.84 -7.63
N SER A 115 -15.23 1.88 -7.73
CA SER A 115 -14.91 3.23 -7.24
C SER A 115 -16.16 4.12 -7.15
N ARG A 116 -16.53 4.54 -5.94
CA ARG A 116 -17.52 5.62 -5.75
C ARG A 116 -17.04 6.95 -6.36
N LEU A 117 -15.72 7.10 -6.51
CA LEU A 117 -15.03 8.25 -7.12
C LEU A 117 -14.84 8.12 -8.65
N GLY A 118 -15.33 7.04 -9.25
CA GLY A 118 -15.29 6.78 -10.69
C GLY A 118 -13.93 6.34 -11.25
N LYS A 119 -13.90 6.08 -12.57
CA LYS A 119 -12.75 5.54 -13.32
C LYS A 119 -11.43 6.27 -13.08
N SER A 120 -11.47 7.59 -12.80
CA SER A 120 -10.26 8.36 -12.51
C SER A 120 -9.56 7.92 -11.21
N TYR A 121 -10.31 7.47 -10.21
CA TYR A 121 -9.74 6.97 -8.96
C TYR A 121 -9.12 5.59 -9.16
N GLN A 122 -9.78 4.69 -9.90
CA GLN A 122 -9.21 3.38 -10.24
C GLN A 122 -7.92 3.48 -11.04
N SER A 123 -7.89 4.35 -12.06
CA SER A 123 -6.68 4.57 -12.85
C SER A 123 -5.53 5.09 -11.97
N MET A 124 -5.84 5.95 -10.99
CA MET A 124 -4.86 6.38 -10.00
C MET A 124 -4.38 5.21 -9.14
N ARG A 125 -5.29 4.42 -8.56
CA ARG A 125 -4.95 3.26 -7.72
C ARG A 125 -4.09 2.25 -8.46
N PHE A 126 -4.39 1.96 -9.72
CA PHE A 126 -3.56 1.12 -10.57
C PHE A 126 -2.12 1.64 -10.64
N LYS A 127 -1.93 2.91 -11.04
CA LYS A 127 -0.61 3.54 -11.14
C LYS A 127 0.16 3.50 -9.81
N LEU A 128 -0.51 3.87 -8.71
CA LEU A 128 0.10 3.87 -7.39
C LEU A 128 0.54 2.47 -6.98
N THR A 129 -0.33 1.47 -7.08
CA THR A 129 -0.02 0.08 -6.73
C THR A 129 1.11 -0.47 -7.59
N THR A 130 1.09 -0.23 -8.91
CA THR A 130 2.19 -0.66 -9.79
C THR A 130 3.53 -0.09 -9.35
N VAL A 131 3.62 1.21 -9.08
CA VAL A 131 4.88 1.82 -8.66
C VAL A 131 5.30 1.33 -7.27
N VAL A 132 4.37 1.16 -6.33
CA VAL A 132 4.66 0.58 -5.00
C VAL A 132 5.23 -0.84 -5.13
N VAL A 133 4.65 -1.69 -5.97
CA VAL A 133 5.15 -3.05 -6.21
C VAL A 133 6.53 -3.01 -6.86
N LEU A 134 6.76 -2.12 -7.84
CA LEU A 134 8.09 -1.93 -8.43
C LEU A 134 9.12 -1.48 -7.38
N CYS A 135 8.76 -0.56 -6.47
CA CYS A 135 9.63 -0.18 -5.36
C CYS A 135 9.96 -1.38 -4.46
N HIS A 136 9.00 -2.27 -4.16
CA HIS A 136 9.29 -3.50 -3.41
C HIS A 136 10.27 -4.41 -4.15
N LEU A 137 10.11 -4.59 -5.46
CA LEU A 137 11.02 -5.40 -6.27
C LEU A 137 12.45 -4.82 -6.30
N VAL A 138 12.58 -3.49 -6.40
CA VAL A 138 13.88 -2.81 -6.32
C VAL A 138 14.51 -3.00 -4.93
N VAL A 139 13.75 -2.85 -3.85
CA VAL A 139 14.28 -3.06 -2.50
C VAL A 139 14.66 -4.53 -2.29
N LEU A 140 13.86 -5.48 -2.80
CA LEU A 140 14.11 -6.92 -2.76
C LEU A 140 15.40 -7.31 -3.50
N SER A 141 15.68 -6.72 -4.66
CA SER A 141 16.90 -7.02 -5.42
C SER A 141 18.18 -6.48 -4.76
N ASN A 142 18.04 -5.66 -3.72
CA ASN A 142 19.13 -5.06 -2.95
C ASN A 142 19.20 -5.58 -1.50
N GLN A 143 18.53 -6.72 -1.20
CA GLN A 143 18.65 -7.42 0.07
C GLN A 143 19.78 -8.45 0.06
#